data_AF-A0AAU6WQY8-F1
#
_entry.id   AF-A0AAU6WQY8-F1
#
_cell.length_a   1.000
_cell.length_b   1.000
_cell.length_c   1.000
_cell.angle_alpha   90.00
_cell.angle_beta   90.00
_cell.angle_gamma   90.00
#
_symmetry.space_group_name_H-M   'P 1'
#
loop_
_entity.id
_entity.type
_entity.pdbx_description
1 polymer ?
#
loop_
_entity_poly.entity_id
_entity_poly.type
_entity_poly.pdbx_seq_one_letter_code
_entity_poly.pdbx_strand_id
1 'polypeptide(L)'
;MLGASGAIFGVIAAFATLYPEAKIAIMFIPIPVKVKYVLPVVIIGSIYLGISGDAGGVAHLAHVGGAIVGFILAKIWKRHLYRFN
;
A
#
# COMPACT_ATOMS: atom_id res chain seq x y z
N MET A 1 16.04 -2.41 -13.97
CA MET A 1 15.58 -3.26 -12.85
C MET A 1 14.06 -3.36 -12.90
N LEU A 2 13.49 -4.56 -12.79
CA LEU A 2 12.05 -4.81 -12.90
C LEU A 2 11.32 -4.48 -11.57
N GLY A 3 10.21 -3.76 -11.65
CA GLY A 3 9.52 -3.08 -10.55
C GLY A 3 8.64 -3.98 -9.66
N ALA A 4 9.26 -4.72 -8.74
CA ALA A 4 8.56 -5.47 -7.69
C ALA A 4 7.85 -4.55 -6.67
N SER A 5 8.32 -3.31 -6.53
CA SER A 5 7.80 -2.35 -5.55
C SER A 5 6.33 -1.97 -5.79
N GLY A 6 5.85 -1.95 -7.04
CA GLY A 6 4.42 -1.78 -7.33
C GLY A 6 3.55 -2.88 -6.73
N ALA A 7 4.01 -4.14 -6.78
CA ALA A 7 3.31 -5.26 -6.16
C ALA A 7 3.27 -5.15 -4.63
N ILE A 8 4.37 -4.69 -4.00
CA ILE A 8 4.42 -4.43 -2.55
C ILE A 8 3.36 -3.39 -2.16
N PHE A 9 3.25 -2.30 -2.90
CA PHE A 9 2.22 -1.27 -2.67
C PHE A 9 0.81 -1.83 -2.86
N GLY A 10 0.60 -2.72 -3.83
CA GLY A 10 -0.67 -3.43 -4.00
C GLY A 10 -1.04 -4.30 -2.81
N VAL A 11 -0.10 -5.06 -2.25
CA VAL A 11 -0.33 -5.88 -1.05
C VAL A 11 -0.65 -5.02 0.17
N ILE A 12 0.10 -3.93 0.39
CA ILE A 12 -0.16 -2.99 1.49
C ILE A 12 -1.56 -2.37 1.35
N ALA A 13 -1.93 -1.94 0.14
CA ALA A 13 -3.25 -1.37 -0.13
C ALA A 13 -4.37 -2.38 0.10
N ALA A 14 -4.19 -3.62 -0.35
CA ALA A 14 -5.16 -4.68 -0.13
C ALA A 14 -5.34 -4.99 1.36
N PHE A 15 -4.23 -5.13 2.10
CA PHE A 15 -4.26 -5.39 3.53
C PHE A 15 -4.93 -4.26 4.31
N ALA A 16 -4.59 -3.00 4.00
CA ALA A 16 -5.22 -1.83 4.64
C ALA A 16 -6.71 -1.70 4.36
N THR A 17 -7.16 -2.18 3.20
CA THR A 17 -8.58 -2.18 2.82
C THR A 17 -9.37 -3.26 3.54
N LEU A 18 -8.79 -4.45 3.70
CA LEU A 18 -9.44 -5.59 4.33
C LEU A 18 -9.42 -5.51 5.86
N TYR A 19 -8.31 -5.06 6.42
CA TYR A 19 -8.05 -5.06 7.87
C TYR A 19 -7.59 -3.67 8.37
N PRO A 20 -8.40 -2.61 8.22
CA PRO A 20 -7.98 -1.24 8.54
C PRO A 20 -7.62 -1.01 10.02
N GLU A 21 -8.18 -1.82 10.94
CA GLU A 21 -7.91 -1.75 12.38
C GLU A 21 -6.75 -2.64 12.84
N ALA A 22 -6.17 -3.46 11.94
CA ALA A 22 -5.00 -4.27 12.27
C ALA A 22 -3.83 -3.36 12.66
N LYS A 23 -3.17 -3.70 13.75
CA LYS A 23 -1.96 -3.02 14.23
C LYS A 23 -0.74 -3.76 13.71
N ILE A 24 0.18 -3.04 13.07
CA ILE A 24 1.47 -3.58 12.64
C ILE A 24 2.59 -2.96 13.48
N ALA A 25 3.60 -3.75 13.78
CA ALA A 25 4.87 -3.24 14.27
C ALA A 25 5.70 -2.76 13.07
N ILE A 26 6.23 -1.54 13.14
CA ILE A 26 7.15 -1.00 12.16
C ILE A 26 8.53 -0.99 12.81
N MET A 27 9.55 -1.46 12.10
CA MET A 27 10.91 -1.52 12.63
C MET A 27 11.33 -0.14 13.14
N PHE A 28 11.91 -0.10 14.34
CA PHE A 28 12.31 1.13 15.06
C PHE A 28 11.19 2.06 15.54
N ILE A 29 9.92 1.74 15.29
CA ILE A 29 8.78 2.44 15.90
C ILE A 29 8.26 1.56 17.05
N PRO A 30 8.40 1.98 18.32
CA PRO A 30 8.05 1.16 19.49
C PRO A 30 6.54 1.01 19.70
N ILE A 31 5.72 1.78 18.97
CA ILE A 31 4.26 1.81 19.10
C ILE A 31 3.65 1.19 17.84
N PRO A 32 2.87 0.10 17.95
CA PRO A 32 2.15 -0.47 16.82
C PRO A 32 1.19 0.54 16.19
N VAL A 33 1.23 0.67 14.88
CA VAL A 33 0.42 1.64 14.12
C VAL A 33 -0.71 0.90 13.41
N LYS A 34 -1.91 1.49 13.38
CA LYS A 34 -3.01 0.93 12.58
C LYS A 34 -2.68 1.05 11.11
N VAL A 35 -2.90 -0.04 10.37
CA VAL A 35 -2.44 -0.12 8.99
C VAL A 35 -3.15 0.86 8.04
N LYS A 36 -4.36 1.33 8.40
CA LYS A 36 -5.05 2.41 7.66
C LYS A 36 -4.25 3.72 7.55
N TYR A 37 -3.29 3.96 8.43
CA TYR A 37 -2.41 5.13 8.37
C TYR A 37 -1.16 4.90 7.51
N VAL A 38 -0.77 3.64 7.28
CA VAL A 38 0.44 3.28 6.54
C VAL A 38 0.26 3.59 5.06
N LEU A 39 -0.90 3.24 4.49
CA LEU A 39 -1.15 3.40 3.06
C LEU A 39 -1.08 4.87 2.59
N PRO A 40 -1.76 5.85 3.23
CA PRO A 40 -1.63 7.25 2.84
C PRO A 40 -0.21 7.79 2.96
N VAL A 41 0.50 7.46 4.04
CA VAL A 41 1.89 7.92 4.27
C VAL A 41 2.81 7.42 3.17
N VAL A 42 2.72 6.13 2.82
CA VAL A 42 3.58 5.50 1.81
C VAL A 42 3.26 6.00 0.40
N ILE A 43 1.98 6.25 0.08
CA ILE A 43 1.58 6.86 -1.21
C ILE A 43 2.05 8.31 -1.32
N ILE A 44 1.78 9.13 -0.29
CA ILE A 44 2.16 10.56 -0.28
C ILE A 44 3.68 10.69 -0.37
N GLY A 45 4.43 9.92 0.43
CA GLY A 45 5.89 9.89 0.35
C GLY A 45 6.39 9.48 -1.03
N SER A 46 5.79 8.45 -1.64
CA SER A 46 6.15 8.03 -2.99
C SER A 46 5.87 9.10 -4.05
N ILE A 47 4.77 9.85 -3.94
CA ILE A 47 4.46 10.94 -4.87
C ILE A 47 5.42 12.11 -4.67
N TYR A 48 5.68 12.50 -3.42
CA TYR A 48 6.59 13.58 -3.07
C TYR A 48 8.00 13.34 -3.62
N LEU A 49 8.56 12.14 -3.40
CA LEU A 49 9.88 11.75 -3.92
C LEU A 49 9.92 11.70 -5.46
N GLY A 50 8.79 11.37 -6.10
CA GLY A 50 8.69 11.36 -7.55
C GLY A 50 8.63 12.75 -8.18
N ILE A 51 8.10 13.75 -7.46
CA ILE A 51 8.01 15.14 -7.92
C ILE A 51 9.29 15.92 -7.58
N SER A 52 9.97 15.60 -6.47
CA SER A 52 11.16 16.33 -6.02
C SER A 52 12.40 16.12 -6.91
N GLY A 53 12.35 15.20 -7.88
CA GLY A 53 13.44 14.96 -8.83
C GLY A 53 14.67 14.25 -8.25
N ASP A 54 14.72 14.03 -6.93
CA ASP A 54 15.80 13.36 -6.21
C ASP A 54 15.88 11.84 -6.45
N ALA A 55 14.90 11.26 -7.14
CA ALA A 55 14.76 9.83 -7.31
C ALA A 55 15.07 9.39 -8.75
N GLY A 56 16.36 9.36 -9.10
CA GLY A 56 16.85 8.90 -10.39
C GLY A 56 16.21 7.57 -10.84
N GLY A 57 15.49 7.59 -11.97
CA GLY A 57 15.03 6.40 -12.68
C GLY A 57 13.93 5.55 -12.02
N VAL A 58 13.36 5.96 -10.89
CA VAL A 58 12.28 5.22 -10.22
C VAL A 58 10.92 5.64 -10.79
N ALA A 59 10.14 4.68 -11.32
CA ALA A 59 8.79 4.95 -11.79
C ALA A 59 7.81 5.04 -10.60
N HIS A 60 7.76 6.18 -9.92
CA HIS A 60 6.85 6.43 -8.78
C HIS A 60 5.36 6.21 -9.14
N LEU A 61 5.01 6.36 -10.41
CA LEU A 61 3.69 6.01 -10.95
C LEU A 61 3.37 4.51 -10.82
N ALA A 62 4.38 3.62 -10.85
CA ALA A 62 4.19 2.19 -10.66
C ALA A 62 3.77 1.83 -9.23
N HIS A 63 4.23 2.59 -8.23
CA HIS A 63 3.78 2.44 -6.84
C HIS A 63 2.31 2.82 -6.67
N VAL A 64 1.91 3.97 -7.25
CA VAL A 64 0.53 4.44 -7.21
C VAL A 64 -0.39 3.48 -7.96
N GLY A 65 0.00 3.04 -9.16
CA GLY A 65 -0.74 2.05 -9.94
C GLY A 65 -0.92 0.73 -9.20
N GLY A 66 0.15 0.23 -8.57
CA GLY A 66 0.10 -0.98 -7.74
C GLY A 66 -0.86 -0.86 -6.56
N ALA A 67 -0.80 0.26 -5.82
CA ALA A 67 -1.71 0.54 -4.71
C ALA A 67 -3.19 0.60 -5.16
N ILE A 68 -3.47 1.26 -6.29
CA ILE A 68 -4.83 1.35 -6.84
C ILE A 68 -5.36 -0.04 -7.20
N VAL A 69 -4.57 -0.85 -7.91
CA VAL A 69 -4.96 -2.21 -8.30
C VAL A 69 -5.22 -3.07 -7.06
N GLY A 70 -4.33 -3.03 -6.06
CA GLY A 70 -4.49 -3.76 -4.80
C GLY A 70 -5.76 -3.36 -4.03
N PHE A 71 -6.04 -2.06 -3.96
CA PHE A 71 -7.27 -1.52 -3.34
C PHE A 71 -8.54 -2.03 -4.05
N ILE A 72 -8.58 -1.95 -5.38
CA ILE A 72 -9.73 -2.41 -6.18
C ILE A 72 -9.96 -3.91 -5.99
N LEU A 73 -8.91 -4.72 -6.10
CA LEU A 73 -9.00 -6.16 -5.92
C LEU A 73 -9.51 -6.52 -4.51
N ALA A 74 -8.99 -5.87 -3.47
CA ALA A 74 -9.46 -6.05 -2.11
C ALA A 74 -10.94 -5.68 -1.93
N LYS A 75 -11.41 -4.59 -2.55
CA LYS A 75 -12.83 -4.20 -2.53
C LYS A 75 -13.72 -5.23 -3.23
N ILE A 76 -13.26 -5.80 -4.36
CA ILE A 76 -13.99 -6.85 -5.08
C ILE A 76 -14.07 -8.11 -4.21
N TRP A 77 -12.93 -8.58 -3.69
CA TRP A 77 -12.87 -9.81 -2.88
C TRP A 77 -13.55 -9.69 -1.53
N LYS A 78 -13.59 -8.50 -0.91
CA LYS A 78 -14.34 -8.27 0.34
C LYS A 78 -15.81 -8.69 0.24
N ARG A 79 -16.43 -8.56 -0.93
CA ARG A 79 -17.82 -9.00 -1.17
C ARG A 79 -17.98 -10.52 -1.22
N HIS A 80 -16.88 -11.26 -1.27
CA HIS A 80 -16.85 -12.72 -1.35
C HIS A 80 -16.13 -13.39 -0.18
N LEU A 81 -15.50 -12.63 0.72
CA LEU A 81 -14.73 -13.17 1.86
C LEU A 81 -15.58 -14.04 2.79
N TYR A 82 -16.88 -13.73 2.95
CA TYR A 82 -17.80 -14.46 3.81
C TYR A 82 -18.72 -15.42 3.06
N ARG A 83 -18.47 -15.66 1.76
CA ARG A 83 -19.36 -16.48 0.93
C ARG A 83 -19.28 -18.00 1.22
N PHE A 84 -18.41 -18.41 2.13
CA PHE A 84 -18.24 -19.79 2.57
C PHE A 84 -18.70 -20.05 4.02
N ASN A 85 -19.43 -19.11 4.64
CA ASN A 85 -20.10 -19.31 5.92
C ASN A 85 -21.61 -19.42 5.74
#